data_AF-A0A562WBY2-F1
#
_entry.id   AF-A0A562WBY2-F1
#
_cell.length_a   1.000
_cell.length_b   1.000
_cell.length_c   1.000
_cell.angle_alpha   90.00
_cell.angle_beta   90.00
_cell.angle_gamma   90.00
#
_symmetry.space_group_name_H-M   'P 1'
#
loop_
_entity.id
_entity.type
_entity.pdbx_description
1 polymer ?
#
loop_
_entity_poly.entity_id
_entity_poly.type
_entity_poly.pdbx_seq_one_letter_code
_entity_poly.pdbx_strand_id
1 'polypeptide(L)'
;MISLEPVADPTAPLARRNPVAKLAAALLFSFTLVATLDPVAPAIAIAIELAVLPLFGVRYGVLARRAWPLLLGAVGIVVTLVLFAAEREGRVLVEAGPVLVTSGVLVTALGLVLRTFAVALPGVIVFATTDPTDLADALIQNAKAPPRFAIGALAAFRLVPMLGQEWQMISLARRARGVDAGRNPLAKLRLFASTAFGLLVGAIRRGTRLAVAMDARGFDAGTPRTVARRQRFTVADGLLVVGAAVLAGGALAVSVALGTFRPLIG
;
A
#
# COMPACT_ATOMS: atom_id res chain seq x y z
N MET A 1 -15.64 11.36 0.24
CA MET A 1 -15.99 9.97 -0.12
C MET A 1 -14.74 9.31 -0.63
N ILE A 2 -14.21 8.30 0.07
CA ILE A 2 -13.15 7.46 -0.47
C ILE A 2 -13.86 6.43 -1.33
N SER A 3 -14.04 6.71 -2.62
CA SER A 3 -14.48 5.69 -3.56
C SER A 3 -13.32 4.71 -3.73
N LEU A 4 -13.50 3.48 -3.23
CA LEU A 4 -12.58 2.37 -3.43
C LEU A 4 -12.80 1.70 -4.78
N GLU A 5 -13.21 2.47 -5.81
CA GLU A 5 -13.33 1.93 -7.15
C GLU A 5 -11.92 1.83 -7.76
N PRO A 6 -11.58 0.68 -8.37
CA PRO A 6 -10.32 0.54 -9.07
C PRO A 6 -10.26 1.59 -10.19
N VAL A 7 -9.20 2.39 -10.21
CA VAL A 7 -9.01 3.51 -11.17
C VAL A 7 -8.38 3.01 -12.47
N ALA A 8 -8.10 1.70 -12.57
CA ALA A 8 -7.47 1.10 -13.72
C ALA A 8 -8.46 0.95 -14.88
N ASP A 9 -8.00 1.29 -16.08
CA ASP A 9 -8.74 1.05 -17.31
C ASP A 9 -9.03 -0.46 -17.46
N PRO A 10 -10.31 -0.89 -17.60
CA PRO A 10 -10.67 -2.29 -17.77
C PRO A 10 -10.02 -2.96 -18.98
N THR A 11 -9.55 -2.18 -19.96
CA THR A 11 -8.96 -2.68 -21.21
C THR A 11 -7.47 -3.03 -21.08
N ALA A 12 -6.80 -2.64 -19.99
CA ALA A 12 -5.36 -2.83 -19.87
C ALA A 12 -4.96 -4.30 -19.65
N PRO A 13 -3.96 -4.82 -20.38
CA PRO A 13 -3.62 -6.24 -20.42
C PRO A 13 -3.08 -6.79 -19.10
N LEU A 14 -2.41 -5.96 -18.29
CA LEU A 14 -1.96 -6.34 -16.95
C LEU A 14 -2.96 -6.01 -15.85
N ALA A 15 -3.90 -5.10 -16.06
CA ALA A 15 -4.94 -4.79 -15.09
C ALA A 15 -5.89 -5.99 -14.85
N ARG A 16 -6.10 -6.85 -15.85
CA ARG A 16 -6.98 -8.03 -15.75
C ARG A 16 -6.32 -9.27 -15.15
N ARG A 17 -5.03 -9.18 -14.77
CA ARG A 17 -4.24 -10.32 -14.27
C ARG A 17 -4.56 -10.67 -12.83
N ASN A 18 -4.24 -11.91 -12.46
CA ASN A 18 -4.58 -12.44 -11.14
C ASN A 18 -4.01 -11.54 -10.02
N PRO A 19 -4.85 -11.10 -9.07
CA PRO A 19 -4.43 -10.26 -7.93
C PRO A 19 -3.22 -10.81 -7.16
N VAL A 20 -3.17 -12.12 -6.92
CA VAL A 20 -2.06 -12.76 -6.21
C VAL A 20 -0.77 -12.71 -7.02
N ALA A 21 -0.84 -12.84 -8.34
CA ALA A 21 0.33 -12.74 -9.20
C ALA A 21 0.89 -11.31 -9.22
N LYS A 22 0.02 -10.29 -9.28
CA LYS A 22 0.44 -8.88 -9.17
C LYS A 22 1.08 -8.61 -7.81
N LEU A 23 0.48 -9.11 -6.73
CA LEU A 23 1.02 -8.96 -5.38
C LEU A 23 2.38 -9.68 -5.24
N ALA A 24 2.50 -10.90 -5.75
CA ALA A 24 3.75 -11.66 -5.74
C ALA A 24 4.85 -10.95 -6.57
N ALA A 25 4.51 -10.44 -7.75
CA ALA A 25 5.41 -9.67 -8.59
C ALA A 25 5.90 -8.39 -7.88
N ALA A 26 4.99 -7.63 -7.25
CA ALA A 26 5.35 -6.44 -6.49
C ALA A 26 6.21 -6.78 -5.28
N LEU A 27 5.86 -7.81 -4.50
CA LEU A 27 6.65 -8.23 -3.34
C LEU A 27 8.06 -8.69 -3.74
N LEU A 28 8.17 -9.47 -4.82
CA LEU A 28 9.46 -9.95 -5.31
C LEU A 28 10.32 -8.78 -5.78
N PHE A 29 9.74 -7.89 -6.58
CA PHE A 29 10.42 -6.69 -7.08
C PHE A 29 10.89 -5.79 -5.93
N SER A 30 10.02 -5.47 -4.98
CA SER A 30 10.34 -4.68 -3.80
C SER A 30 11.40 -5.35 -2.92
N PHE A 31 11.30 -6.65 -2.65
CA PHE A 31 12.24 -7.39 -1.80
C PHE A 31 13.66 -7.40 -2.39
N THR A 32 13.78 -7.60 -3.71
CA THR A 32 15.07 -7.55 -4.41
C THR A 32 15.74 -6.18 -4.28
N LEU A 33 14.96 -5.08 -4.34
CA LEU A 33 15.49 -3.72 -4.26
C LEU A 33 15.83 -3.27 -2.84
N VAL A 34 15.18 -3.86 -1.83
CA VAL A 34 15.54 -3.62 -0.43
C VAL A 34 16.98 -4.03 -0.15
N ALA A 35 17.54 -5.04 -0.82
CA ALA A 35 18.88 -5.56 -0.54
C ALA A 35 20.06 -4.65 -0.95
N THR A 36 19.81 -3.48 -1.56
CA THR A 36 20.84 -2.64 -2.20
C THR A 36 20.92 -1.26 -1.56
N LEU A 37 22.13 -0.79 -1.22
CA LEU A 37 22.36 0.53 -0.62
C LEU A 37 22.50 1.69 -1.62
N ASP A 38 22.59 1.39 -2.91
CA ASP A 38 22.98 2.37 -3.93
C ASP A 38 21.83 3.22 -4.45
N PRO A 39 22.12 4.44 -4.93
CA PRO A 39 21.12 5.30 -5.56
C PRO A 39 20.76 4.86 -7.00
N VAL A 40 21.64 4.13 -7.69
CA VAL A 40 21.47 3.77 -9.11
C VAL A 40 20.40 2.70 -9.31
N ALA A 41 20.44 1.61 -8.53
CA ALA A 41 19.49 0.51 -8.69
C ALA A 41 18.03 0.93 -8.44
N PRO A 42 17.70 1.69 -7.38
CA PRO A 42 16.36 2.23 -7.17
C PRO A 42 15.93 3.22 -8.26
N ALA A 43 16.84 4.01 -8.82
CA ALA A 43 16.52 4.93 -9.92
C ALA A 43 16.10 4.17 -11.19
N ILE A 44 16.86 3.13 -11.55
CA ILE A 44 16.55 2.25 -12.68
C ILE A 44 15.22 1.53 -12.43
N ALA A 45 15.00 1.02 -11.22
CA ALA A 45 13.75 0.38 -10.85
C ALA A 45 12.54 1.30 -11.02
N ILE A 46 12.62 2.54 -10.52
CA ILE A 46 11.55 3.54 -10.73
C ILE A 46 11.33 3.80 -12.22
N ALA A 47 12.39 3.91 -13.02
CA ALA A 47 12.26 4.11 -14.46
C ALA A 47 11.52 2.94 -15.13
N ILE A 48 11.85 1.70 -14.75
CA ILE A 48 11.17 0.48 -15.22
C ILE A 48 9.69 0.51 -14.79
N GLU A 49 9.40 0.82 -13.54
CA GLU A 49 8.02 0.90 -13.03
C GLU A 49 7.18 1.94 -13.78
N LEU A 50 7.75 3.13 -14.03
CA LEU A 50 7.09 4.18 -14.80
C LEU A 50 6.88 3.78 -16.27
N ALA A 51 7.79 2.99 -16.85
CA ALA A 51 7.66 2.45 -18.20
C ALA A 51 6.59 1.35 -18.30
N VAL A 52 6.43 0.52 -17.26
CA VAL A 52 5.42 -0.55 -17.21
C VAL A 52 4.03 -0.04 -16.81
N LEU A 53 3.94 1.12 -16.15
CA LEU A 53 2.69 1.74 -15.67
C LEU A 53 1.56 1.82 -16.72
N PRO A 54 1.80 2.20 -18.00
CA PRO A 54 0.76 2.24 -19.02
C PRO A 54 0.16 0.86 -19.31
N LEU A 55 0.94 -0.22 -19.18
CA LEU A 55 0.47 -1.58 -19.38
C LEU A 55 -0.51 -2.04 -18.28
N PHE A 56 -0.45 -1.42 -17.11
CA PHE A 56 -1.42 -1.55 -16.02
C PHE A 56 -2.65 -0.64 -16.18
N GLY A 57 -2.70 0.22 -17.22
CA GLY A 57 -3.82 1.13 -17.45
C GLY A 57 -3.92 2.26 -16.42
N VAL A 58 -2.81 2.59 -15.74
CA VAL A 58 -2.78 3.64 -14.71
C VAL A 58 -2.16 4.90 -15.30
N ARG A 59 -2.87 6.03 -15.18
CA ARG A 59 -2.35 7.34 -15.59
C ARG A 59 -1.32 7.84 -14.58
N TYR A 60 -0.22 8.43 -15.05
CA TYR A 60 0.84 9.01 -14.20
C TYR A 60 0.31 9.98 -13.13
N GLY A 61 -0.69 10.80 -13.47
CA GLY A 61 -1.32 11.73 -12.52
C GLY A 61 -2.09 11.06 -11.38
N VAL A 62 -2.66 9.88 -11.62
CA VAL A 62 -3.33 9.09 -10.57
C VAL A 62 -2.30 8.49 -9.62
N LEU A 63 -1.19 7.97 -10.17
CA LEU A 63 -0.08 7.46 -9.37
C LEU A 63 0.51 8.58 -8.51
N ALA A 64 0.79 9.76 -9.09
CA ALA A 64 1.33 10.90 -8.35
C ALA A 64 0.41 11.33 -7.19
N ARG A 65 -0.92 11.35 -7.39
CA ARG A 65 -1.87 11.68 -6.33
C ARG A 65 -1.92 10.63 -5.22
N ARG A 66 -1.79 9.34 -5.55
CA ARG A 66 -1.75 8.25 -4.56
C ARG A 66 -0.39 8.14 -3.86
N ALA A 67 0.69 8.50 -4.54
CA ALA A 67 2.06 8.53 -4.03
C ALA A 67 2.37 9.78 -3.22
N TRP A 68 1.46 10.76 -3.13
CA TRP A 68 1.67 11.98 -2.34
C TRP A 68 2.12 11.73 -0.89
N PRO A 69 1.60 10.71 -0.14
CA PRO A 69 2.06 10.46 1.22
C PRO A 69 3.51 9.97 1.27
N LEU A 70 4.03 9.38 0.19
CA LEU A 70 5.44 8.98 0.09
C LEU A 70 6.36 10.19 0.06
N LEU A 71 5.90 11.33 -0.47
CA LEU A 71 6.67 12.58 -0.42
C LEU A 71 6.86 13.06 1.02
N LEU A 72 5.86 12.87 1.89
CA LEU A 72 6.01 13.18 3.33
C LEU A 72 7.07 12.28 3.98
N GLY A 73 7.08 10.99 3.63
CA GLY A 73 8.12 10.05 4.07
C GLY A 73 9.51 10.44 3.56
N ALA A 74 9.62 10.84 2.30
CA ALA A 74 10.86 11.30 1.69
C ALA A 74 11.42 12.56 2.36
N VAL A 75 10.55 13.55 2.63
CA VAL A 75 10.94 14.74 3.40
C VAL A 75 11.40 14.36 4.80
N GLY A 76 10.70 13.43 5.46
CA GLY A 76 11.11 12.89 6.76
C GLY A 76 12.51 12.29 6.73
N ILE A 77 12.80 11.44 5.74
CA ILE A 77 14.12 10.83 5.53
C ILE A 77 15.22 11.90 5.39
N VAL A 78 15.00 12.90 4.52
CA VAL A 78 15.98 13.96 4.27
C VAL A 78 16.22 14.77 5.54
N VAL A 79 15.17 15.17 6.24
CA VAL A 79 15.27 15.94 7.49
C VAL A 79 16.03 15.14 8.54
N THR A 80 15.71 13.85 8.72
CA THR A 80 16.40 13.00 9.69
C THR A 80 17.89 12.86 9.37
N LEU A 81 18.26 12.62 8.11
CA LEU A 81 19.67 12.48 7.74
C LEU A 81 20.44 13.80 7.86
N VAL A 82 19.84 14.92 7.47
CA VAL A 82 20.48 16.23 7.59
C VAL A 82 20.73 16.62 9.05
N LEU A 83 19.82 16.26 9.96
CA LEU A 83 19.94 16.59 11.38
C LEU A 83 20.79 15.58 12.18
N PHE A 84 20.72 14.29 11.86
CA PHE A 84 21.23 13.21 12.71
C PHE A 84 22.26 12.29 12.06
N ALA A 85 22.70 12.54 10.82
CA ALA A 85 23.75 11.70 10.22
C ALA A 85 25.05 11.76 11.03
N ALA A 86 25.47 10.59 11.53
CA ALA A 86 26.70 10.40 12.28
C ALA A 86 27.94 10.45 11.38
N GLU A 87 27.84 9.92 10.16
CA GLU A 87 28.89 9.94 9.15
C GLU A 87 28.67 11.11 8.19
N ARG A 88 29.51 12.14 8.32
CA ARG A 88 29.45 13.38 7.55
C ARG A 88 30.63 13.46 6.58
N GLU A 89 30.64 12.56 5.61
CA GLU A 89 31.71 12.51 4.61
C GLU A 89 31.52 13.54 3.49
N GLY A 90 32.64 14.02 2.93
CA GLY A 90 32.70 14.88 1.76
C GLY A 90 32.64 16.39 2.04
N ARG A 91 32.49 17.18 0.96
CA ARG A 91 32.51 18.65 1.01
C ARG A 91 31.28 19.19 1.75
N VAL A 92 31.49 20.15 2.64
CA VAL A 92 30.43 20.92 3.30
C VAL A 92 29.82 21.88 2.27
N LEU A 93 28.51 21.81 2.07
CA LEU A 93 27.75 22.62 1.12
C LEU A 93 27.06 23.79 1.83
N VAL A 94 26.45 23.50 2.97
CA VAL A 94 25.73 24.47 3.80
C VAL A 94 26.07 24.20 5.25
N GLU A 95 26.50 25.24 5.95
CA GLU A 95 26.74 25.23 7.38
C GLU A 95 25.88 26.33 8.01
N ALA A 96 24.83 25.91 8.71
CA ALA A 96 23.89 26.80 9.39
C ALA A 96 23.52 26.22 10.76
N GLY A 97 24.37 26.49 11.76
CA GLY A 97 24.15 26.05 13.15
C GLY A 97 24.10 24.53 13.29
N PRO A 98 23.03 23.92 13.86
CA PRO A 98 22.92 22.47 13.99
C PRO A 98 22.77 21.73 12.64
N VAL A 99 22.52 22.47 11.56
CA VAL A 99 22.34 21.95 10.21
C VAL A 99 23.66 22.05 9.45
N LEU A 100 24.30 20.89 9.24
CA LEU A 100 25.49 20.79 8.41
C LEU A 100 25.21 19.80 7.29
N VAL A 101 25.10 20.31 6.07
CA VAL A 101 24.81 19.50 4.89
C VAL A 101 26.12 19.19 4.17
N THR A 102 26.52 17.93 4.19
CA THR A 102 27.64 17.43 3.38
C THR A 102 27.15 16.77 2.10
N SER A 103 28.03 16.75 1.09
CA SER A 103 27.77 16.02 -0.16
C SER A 103 27.46 14.53 0.07
N GLY A 104 28.12 13.87 1.04
CA GLY A 104 27.86 12.47 1.37
C GLY A 104 26.45 12.25 1.94
N VAL A 105 26.01 13.11 2.87
CA VAL A 105 24.64 13.04 3.44
C VAL A 105 23.58 13.21 2.36
N LEU A 106 23.81 14.10 1.39
CA LEU A 106 22.86 14.33 0.30
C LEU A 106 22.75 13.13 -0.65
N VAL A 107 23.87 12.48 -0.98
CA VAL A 107 23.88 11.26 -1.82
C VAL A 107 23.17 10.11 -1.11
N THR A 108 23.46 9.91 0.18
CA THR A 108 22.80 8.89 1.00
C THR A 108 21.31 9.15 1.15
N ALA A 109 20.91 10.41 1.37
CA ALA A 109 19.51 10.80 1.45
C ALA A 109 18.79 10.57 0.12
N LEU A 110 19.40 10.94 -1.01
CA LEU A 110 18.86 10.67 -2.33
C LEU A 110 18.67 9.17 -2.56
N GLY A 111 19.67 8.35 -2.24
CA GLY A 111 19.57 6.89 -2.35
C GLY A 111 18.44 6.30 -1.52
N LEU A 112 18.27 6.75 -0.28
CA LEU A 112 17.22 6.24 0.61
C LEU A 112 15.82 6.71 0.21
N VAL A 113 15.69 7.95 -0.28
CA VAL A 113 14.44 8.46 -0.86
C VAL A 113 14.08 7.64 -2.10
N LEU A 114 15.00 7.48 -3.05
CA LEU A 114 14.77 6.68 -4.26
C LEU A 114 14.41 5.22 -3.91
N ARG A 115 15.09 4.61 -2.93
CA ARG A 115 14.74 3.27 -2.44
C ARG A 115 13.32 3.22 -1.89
N THR A 116 12.93 4.20 -1.09
CA THR A 116 11.58 4.26 -0.51
C THR A 116 10.52 4.32 -1.61
N PHE A 117 10.75 5.13 -2.65
CA PHE A 117 9.86 5.16 -3.82
C PHE A 117 9.86 3.84 -4.57
N ALA A 118 11.02 3.27 -4.91
CA ALA A 118 11.13 2.01 -5.65
C ALA A 118 10.49 0.81 -4.91
N VAL A 119 10.50 0.82 -3.57
CA VAL A 119 9.89 -0.25 -2.77
C VAL A 119 8.38 -0.03 -2.61
N ALA A 120 7.93 1.21 -2.47
CA ALA A 120 6.52 1.51 -2.18
C ALA A 120 5.63 1.60 -3.43
N LEU A 121 6.15 2.12 -4.54
CA LEU A 121 5.39 2.34 -5.77
C LEU A 121 4.77 1.05 -6.35
N PRO A 122 5.44 -0.12 -6.38
CA PRO A 122 4.82 -1.37 -6.83
C PRO A 122 3.56 -1.72 -6.01
N GLY A 123 3.62 -1.52 -4.69
CA GLY A 123 2.48 -1.71 -3.80
C GLY A 123 1.32 -0.77 -4.14
N VAL A 124 1.61 0.52 -4.37
CA VAL A 124 0.60 1.50 -4.79
C VAL A 124 -0.07 1.09 -6.11
N ILE A 125 0.70 0.58 -7.08
CA ILE A 125 0.19 0.10 -8.37
C ILE A 125 -0.74 -1.10 -8.18
N VAL A 126 -0.36 -2.09 -7.35
CA VAL A 126 -1.21 -3.26 -7.08
C VAL A 126 -2.52 -2.84 -6.43
N PHE A 127 -2.48 -2.00 -5.38
CA PHE A 127 -3.69 -1.51 -4.71
C PHE A 127 -4.54 -0.56 -5.57
N ALA A 128 -3.95 0.09 -6.58
CA ALA A 128 -4.70 0.91 -7.54
C ALA A 128 -5.43 0.10 -8.61
N THR A 129 -4.93 -1.10 -8.92
CA THR A 129 -5.41 -1.93 -10.03
C THR A 129 -6.13 -3.21 -9.59
N THR A 130 -6.39 -3.38 -8.30
CA THR A 130 -6.92 -4.62 -7.73
C THR A 130 -8.12 -4.35 -6.83
N ASP A 131 -9.24 -5.02 -7.10
CA ASP A 131 -10.40 -5.01 -6.21
C ASP A 131 -10.10 -5.85 -4.94
N PRO A 132 -10.40 -5.36 -3.73
CA PRO A 132 -10.19 -6.11 -2.49
C PRO A 132 -10.95 -7.45 -2.44
N THR A 133 -12.09 -7.54 -3.11
CA THR A 133 -12.89 -8.77 -3.25
C THR A 133 -12.14 -9.79 -4.09
N ASP A 134 -11.62 -9.39 -5.24
CA ASP A 134 -10.86 -10.28 -6.13
C ASP A 134 -9.55 -10.73 -5.48
N LEU A 135 -8.90 -9.83 -4.74
CA LEU A 135 -7.70 -10.16 -3.97
C LEU A 135 -7.99 -11.22 -2.90
N ALA A 136 -9.07 -11.07 -2.13
CA ALA A 136 -9.46 -12.06 -1.13
C ALA A 136 -9.79 -13.42 -1.77
N ASP A 137 -10.57 -13.42 -2.86
CA ASP A 137 -10.92 -14.63 -3.60
C ASP A 137 -9.67 -15.34 -4.15
N ALA A 138 -8.70 -14.58 -4.69
CA ALA A 138 -7.45 -15.11 -5.23
C ALA A 138 -6.50 -15.61 -4.12
N LEU A 139 -6.43 -14.94 -2.97
CA LEU A 139 -5.64 -15.40 -1.83
C LEU A 139 -6.13 -16.76 -1.32
N ILE A 140 -7.45 -16.97 -1.26
CA ILE A 140 -8.04 -18.26 -0.86
C ILE A 140 -7.74 -19.34 -1.89
N GLN A 141 -7.95 -19.04 -3.18
CA GLN A 141 -7.88 -20.06 -4.25
C GLN A 141 -6.46 -20.38 -4.70
N ASN A 142 -5.61 -19.36 -4.86
CA ASN A 142 -4.29 -19.49 -5.47
C ASN A 142 -3.18 -19.59 -4.42
N ALA A 143 -3.23 -18.74 -3.39
CA ALA A 143 -2.25 -18.75 -2.30
C ALA A 143 -2.63 -19.72 -1.16
N LYS A 144 -3.80 -20.38 -1.24
CA LYS A 144 -4.32 -21.31 -0.22
C LYS A 144 -4.38 -20.69 1.19
N ALA A 145 -4.63 -19.38 1.26
CA ALA A 145 -4.75 -18.68 2.54
C ALA A 145 -5.97 -19.21 3.33
N PRO A 146 -5.91 -19.29 4.67
CA PRO A 146 -7.03 -19.77 5.47
C PRO A 146 -8.28 -18.92 5.23
N PRO A 147 -9.41 -19.50 4.77
CA PRO A 147 -10.61 -18.75 4.40
C PRO A 147 -11.16 -17.88 5.53
N ARG A 148 -11.00 -18.32 6.78
CA ARG A 148 -11.40 -17.57 7.99
C ARG A 148 -10.81 -16.15 8.03
N PHE A 149 -9.53 -16.01 7.69
CA PHE A 149 -8.85 -14.72 7.74
C PHE A 149 -9.15 -13.88 6.52
N ALA A 150 -9.14 -14.48 5.32
CA ALA A 150 -9.43 -13.76 4.08
C ALA A 150 -10.86 -13.20 4.05
N ILE A 151 -11.85 -14.00 4.47
CA ILE A 151 -13.26 -13.57 4.49
C ILE A 151 -13.50 -12.56 5.62
N GLY A 152 -12.88 -12.75 6.79
CA GLY A 152 -12.93 -11.78 7.88
C GLY A 152 -12.35 -10.42 7.48
N ALA A 153 -11.18 -10.42 6.82
CA ALA A 153 -10.55 -9.21 6.30
C ALA A 153 -11.44 -8.53 5.24
N LEU A 154 -11.98 -9.30 4.28
CA LEU A 154 -12.90 -8.77 3.27
C LEU A 154 -14.16 -8.15 3.89
N ALA A 155 -14.74 -8.80 4.90
CA ALA A 155 -15.88 -8.27 5.64
C ALA A 155 -15.52 -6.95 6.33
N ALA A 156 -14.35 -6.88 6.99
CA ALA A 156 -13.86 -5.65 7.59
C ALA A 156 -13.69 -4.52 6.55
N PHE A 157 -13.06 -4.80 5.40
CA PHE A 157 -12.89 -3.84 4.32
C PHE A 157 -14.23 -3.30 3.80
N ARG A 158 -15.27 -4.14 3.72
CA ARG A 158 -16.63 -3.71 3.34
C ARG A 158 -17.33 -2.89 4.42
N LEU A 159 -17.02 -3.12 5.70
CA LEU A 159 -17.61 -2.39 6.81
C LEU A 159 -17.04 -0.97 6.97
N VAL A 160 -15.77 -0.74 6.61
CA VAL A 160 -15.13 0.58 6.70
C VAL A 160 -15.92 1.71 6.02
N PRO A 161 -16.30 1.61 4.72
CA PRO A 161 -17.07 2.69 4.08
C PRO A 161 -18.44 2.90 4.73
N MET A 162 -19.09 1.81 5.18
CA MET A 162 -20.37 1.88 5.88
C MET A 162 -20.24 2.62 7.23
N LEU A 163 -19.18 2.35 7.99
CA LEU A 163 -18.87 3.05 9.23
C LEU A 163 -18.61 4.55 9.00
N GLY A 164 -17.97 4.91 7.88
CA GLY A 164 -17.79 6.31 7.49
C GLY A 164 -19.11 7.03 7.23
N GLN A 165 -20.07 6.37 6.57
CA GLN A 165 -21.42 6.91 6.35
C GLN A 165 -22.19 7.07 7.68
N GLU A 166 -22.12 6.07 8.56
CA GLU A 166 -22.73 6.14 9.89
C GLU A 166 -22.11 7.25 10.75
N TRP A 167 -20.79 7.42 10.69
CA TRP A 167 -20.10 8.53 11.35
C TRP A 167 -20.69 9.87 10.93
N GLN A 168 -20.87 10.07 9.61
CA GLN A 168 -21.45 11.29 9.05
C GLN A 168 -22.89 11.48 9.51
N MET A 169 -23.72 10.44 9.47
CA MET A 169 -25.11 10.51 9.95
C MET A 169 -25.21 10.87 11.43
N ILE A 170 -24.41 10.23 12.30
CA ILE A 170 -24.38 10.54 13.73
C ILE A 170 -23.92 11.98 13.97
N SER A 171 -22.90 12.43 13.23
CA SER A 171 -22.38 13.78 13.33
C SER A 171 -23.44 14.83 12.94
N LEU A 172 -24.18 14.58 11.85
CA LEU A 172 -25.26 15.46 11.40
C LEU A 172 -26.45 15.47 12.39
N ALA A 173 -26.85 14.30 12.90
CA ALA A 173 -27.93 14.20 13.88
C ALA A 173 -27.60 14.92 15.20
N ARG A 174 -26.34 14.85 15.65
CA ARG A 174 -25.87 15.57 16.85
C ARG A 174 -25.91 17.08 16.64
N ARG A 175 -25.45 17.56 15.49
CA ARG A 175 -25.53 18.99 15.11
C ARG A 175 -26.98 19.50 15.08
N ALA A 176 -27.91 18.71 14.53
CA ALA A 176 -29.34 19.05 14.52
C ALA A 176 -29.94 19.16 15.93
N ARG A 177 -29.39 18.42 16.91
CA ARG A 177 -29.77 18.49 18.34
C ARG A 177 -29.02 19.59 19.10
N GLY A 178 -28.30 20.48 18.42
CA GLY A 178 -27.49 21.54 19.04
C GLY A 178 -26.24 21.04 19.77
N VAL A 179 -25.87 19.76 19.60
CA VAL A 179 -24.66 19.20 20.19
C VAL A 179 -23.49 19.44 19.24
N ASP A 180 -22.82 20.57 19.40
CA ASP A 180 -21.60 20.92 18.68
C ASP A 180 -20.46 21.31 19.66
N ALA A 181 -19.23 21.00 19.28
CA ALA A 181 -18.06 21.23 20.12
C ALA A 181 -17.45 22.63 19.97
N GLY A 182 -17.95 23.43 19.01
CA GLY A 182 -17.49 24.80 18.77
C GLY A 182 -15.96 24.89 18.60
N ARG A 183 -15.33 25.83 19.33
CA ARG A 183 -13.87 26.05 19.33
C ARG A 183 -13.12 25.27 20.43
N ASN A 184 -13.80 24.59 21.34
CA ASN A 184 -13.16 23.95 22.49
C ASN A 184 -12.57 22.56 22.11
N PRO A 185 -11.23 22.37 22.20
CA PRO A 185 -10.58 21.10 21.82
C PRO A 185 -10.99 19.92 22.72
N LEU A 186 -11.22 20.14 24.02
CA LEU A 186 -11.67 19.09 24.95
C LEU A 186 -13.09 18.62 24.60
N ALA A 187 -13.97 19.56 24.26
CA ALA A 187 -15.33 19.24 23.82
C ALA A 187 -15.31 18.43 22.51
N LYS A 188 -14.41 18.78 21.57
CA LYS A 188 -14.23 18.03 20.31
C LYS A 188 -13.79 16.59 20.58
N LEU A 189 -12.82 16.40 21.47
CA LEU A 189 -12.32 15.07 21.82
C LEU A 189 -13.41 14.23 22.49
N ARG A 190 -14.17 14.80 23.42
CA ARG A 190 -15.29 14.11 24.08
C ARG A 190 -16.40 13.73 23.09
N LEU A 191 -16.72 14.63 22.15
CA LEU A 191 -17.69 14.36 21.10
C LEU A 191 -17.22 13.23 20.17
N PHE A 192 -15.93 13.27 19.77
CA PHE A 192 -15.30 12.23 18.98
C PHE A 192 -15.36 10.88 19.68
N ALA A 193 -14.90 10.79 20.94
CA ALA A 193 -14.88 9.56 21.72
C ALA A 193 -16.29 8.97 21.90
N SER A 194 -17.29 9.81 22.23
CA SER A 194 -18.67 9.35 22.36
C SER A 194 -19.30 8.89 21.04
N THR A 195 -18.90 9.47 19.91
CA THR A 195 -19.35 9.06 18.58
C THR A 195 -18.69 7.74 18.17
N ALA A 196 -17.38 7.61 18.39
CA ALA A 196 -16.61 6.40 18.16
C ALA A 196 -17.14 5.22 18.99
N PHE A 197 -17.47 5.45 20.26
CA PHE A 197 -18.08 4.44 21.12
C PHE A 197 -19.44 3.96 20.58
N GLY A 198 -20.30 4.89 20.14
CA GLY A 198 -21.58 4.53 19.52
C GLY A 198 -21.41 3.69 18.24
N LEU A 199 -20.45 4.05 17.40
CA LEU A 199 -20.11 3.27 16.21
C LEU A 199 -19.54 1.90 16.55
N LEU A 200 -18.72 1.78 17.60
CA LEU A 200 -18.17 0.51 18.05
C LEU A 200 -19.30 -0.44 18.47
N VAL A 201 -20.26 0.04 19.27
CA VAL A 201 -21.44 -0.75 19.65
C VAL A 201 -22.26 -1.17 18.42
N GLY A 202 -22.45 -0.25 17.47
CA GLY A 202 -23.12 -0.55 16.19
C GLY A 202 -22.38 -1.58 15.34
N ALA A 203 -21.05 -1.51 15.30
CA ALA A 203 -20.19 -2.46 14.59
C ALA A 203 -20.27 -3.86 15.23
N ILE A 204 -20.18 -3.95 16.56
CA ILE A 204 -20.29 -5.22 17.30
C ILE A 204 -21.65 -5.87 17.01
N ARG A 205 -22.75 -5.12 17.14
CA ARG A 205 -24.10 -5.66 16.90
C ARG A 205 -24.28 -6.16 15.46
N ARG A 206 -23.72 -5.47 14.48
CA ARG A 206 -23.72 -5.91 13.07
C ARG A 206 -22.86 -7.15 12.86
N GLY A 207 -21.68 -7.20 13.46
CA GLY A 207 -20.80 -8.36 13.44
C GLY A 207 -21.50 -9.61 13.99
N THR A 208 -22.16 -9.50 15.13
CA THR A 208 -22.94 -10.60 15.73
C THR A 208 -24.08 -11.05 14.81
N ARG A 209 -24.84 -10.11 14.23
CA ARG A 209 -25.91 -10.46 13.28
C ARG A 209 -25.37 -11.15 12.03
N LEU A 210 -24.24 -10.70 11.51
CA LEU A 210 -23.59 -11.30 10.36
C LEU A 210 -23.11 -12.72 10.70
N ALA A 211 -22.49 -12.92 11.85
CA ALA A 211 -22.07 -14.25 12.31
C ALA A 211 -23.26 -15.22 12.42
N VAL A 212 -24.32 -14.83 13.12
CA VAL A 212 -25.54 -15.66 13.24
C VAL A 212 -26.16 -15.96 11.87
N ALA A 213 -26.17 -14.99 10.95
CA ALA A 213 -26.67 -15.21 9.59
C ALA A 213 -25.76 -16.15 8.76
N MET A 214 -24.45 -16.14 9.01
CA MET A 214 -23.49 -17.06 8.39
C MET A 214 -23.66 -18.47 8.94
N ASP A 215 -23.84 -18.63 10.25
CA ASP A 215 -24.10 -19.92 10.90
C ASP A 215 -25.41 -20.54 10.41
N ALA A 216 -26.48 -19.74 10.32
CA ALA A 216 -27.77 -20.17 9.79
C ALA A 216 -27.70 -20.64 8.32
N ARG A 217 -26.72 -20.16 7.55
CA ARG A 217 -26.46 -20.59 6.17
C ARG A 217 -25.47 -21.76 6.07
N GLY A 218 -25.06 -22.33 7.21
CA GLY A 218 -24.09 -23.42 7.25
C GLY A 218 -22.70 -23.01 6.78
N PHE A 219 -22.28 -21.75 7.03
CA PHE A 219 -20.99 -21.27 6.56
C PHE A 219 -19.82 -22.12 7.09
N ASP A 220 -19.91 -22.64 8.31
CA ASP A 220 -18.93 -23.55 8.93
C ASP A 220 -19.48 -24.98 9.08
N ALA A 221 -20.27 -25.46 8.12
CA ALA A 221 -20.91 -26.79 8.17
C ALA A 221 -19.94 -27.99 8.01
N GLY A 222 -18.62 -27.77 8.02
CA GLY A 222 -17.60 -28.83 7.85
C GLY A 222 -17.59 -29.51 6.47
N THR A 223 -18.40 -29.05 5.51
CA THR A 223 -18.46 -29.60 4.16
C THR A 223 -17.44 -28.93 3.23
N PRO A 224 -16.94 -29.65 2.19
CA PRO A 224 -16.06 -29.06 1.19
C PRO A 224 -16.72 -27.85 0.52
N ARG A 225 -16.07 -26.69 0.58
CA ARG A 225 -16.63 -25.44 0.04
C ARG A 225 -16.51 -25.41 -1.48
N THR A 226 -17.58 -24.98 -2.14
CA THR A 226 -17.55 -24.61 -3.56
C THR A 226 -17.33 -23.12 -3.73
N VAL A 227 -16.79 -22.72 -4.89
CA VAL A 227 -16.42 -21.32 -5.16
C VAL A 227 -17.24 -20.78 -6.32
N ALA A 228 -17.98 -19.70 -6.07
CA ALA A 228 -18.83 -19.06 -7.07
C ALA A 228 -18.02 -18.32 -8.16
N ARG A 229 -16.95 -17.61 -7.77
CA ARG A 229 -16.03 -16.91 -8.70
C ARG A 229 -14.66 -17.60 -8.72
N ARG A 230 -14.36 -18.30 -9.81
CA ARG A 230 -13.06 -18.98 -9.96
C ARG A 230 -11.97 -18.01 -10.40
N GLN A 231 -10.91 -17.91 -9.60
CA GLN A 231 -9.69 -17.18 -9.91
C GLN A 231 -8.67 -18.14 -10.52
N ARG A 232 -8.65 -18.26 -11.85
CA ARG A 232 -7.70 -19.14 -12.55
C ARG A 232 -6.32 -18.49 -12.56
N PHE A 233 -5.30 -19.28 -12.21
CA PHE A 233 -3.91 -18.89 -12.43
C PHE A 233 -3.53 -19.28 -13.86
N THR A 234 -3.17 -18.31 -14.70
CA THR A 234 -2.79 -18.54 -16.09
C THR A 234 -1.27 -18.49 -16.24
N VAL A 235 -0.73 -19.08 -17.32
CA VAL A 235 0.70 -19.04 -17.64
C VAL A 235 1.22 -17.60 -17.70
N ALA A 236 0.41 -16.68 -18.21
CA ALA A 236 0.76 -15.28 -18.30
C ALA A 236 0.80 -14.57 -16.92
N ASP A 237 0.10 -15.07 -15.89
CA ASP A 237 0.28 -14.62 -14.51
C ASP A 237 1.64 -15.08 -13.95
N GLY A 238 2.09 -16.29 -14.33
CA GLY A 238 3.44 -16.75 -14.04
C GLY A 238 4.52 -15.92 -14.74
N LEU A 239 4.31 -15.59 -16.02
CA LEU A 239 5.22 -14.72 -16.78
C LEU A 239 5.32 -13.31 -16.19
N LEU A 240 4.24 -12.79 -15.59
CA LEU A 240 4.29 -11.52 -14.86
C LEU A 240 5.25 -11.59 -13.67
N VAL A 241 5.16 -12.64 -12.86
CA VAL A 241 6.04 -12.83 -11.69
C VAL A 241 7.49 -13.02 -12.11
N VAL A 242 7.73 -13.85 -13.14
CA VAL A 242 9.08 -14.07 -13.68
C VAL A 242 9.63 -12.79 -14.31
N GLY A 243 8.82 -12.05 -15.06
CA GLY A 243 9.20 -10.77 -15.64
C GLY A 243 9.58 -9.74 -14.58
N ALA A 244 8.82 -9.66 -13.47
CA ALA A 244 9.18 -8.82 -12.34
C ALA A 244 10.51 -9.23 -11.70
N ALA A 245 10.77 -10.54 -11.54
CA ALA A 245 12.03 -11.06 -11.03
C ALA A 245 13.21 -10.68 -11.94
N VAL A 246 13.05 -10.86 -13.26
CA VAL A 246 14.08 -10.55 -14.27
C VAL A 246 14.35 -9.06 -14.33
N LEU A 247 13.33 -8.21 -14.26
CA LEU A 247 13.50 -6.76 -14.26
C LEU A 247 14.20 -6.27 -12.98
N ALA A 248 13.82 -6.80 -11.82
CA ALA A 248 14.47 -6.46 -10.55
C ALA A 248 15.93 -6.93 -10.54
N GLY A 249 16.18 -8.18 -10.94
CA GLY A 249 17.52 -8.75 -11.06
C GLY A 249 18.38 -8.02 -12.10
N GLY A 250 17.79 -7.59 -13.22
CA GLY A 250 18.45 -6.77 -14.23
C GLY A 250 18.86 -5.39 -13.70
N ALA A 251 17.98 -4.73 -12.94
CA ALA A 251 18.32 -3.47 -12.28
C ALA A 251 19.49 -3.63 -11.29
N LEU A 252 19.55 -4.74 -10.55
CA LEU A 252 20.69 -5.08 -9.71
C LEU A 252 21.96 -5.36 -10.52
N ALA A 253 21.86 -6.18 -11.56
CA ALA A 253 23.00 -6.55 -12.41
C ALA A 253 23.64 -5.32 -13.06
N VAL A 254 22.82 -4.35 -13.50
CA VAL A 254 23.32 -3.07 -14.01
C VAL A 254 24.06 -2.28 -12.91
N SER A 255 23.53 -2.24 -11.68
CA SER A 255 24.22 -1.59 -10.55
C SER A 255 25.56 -2.28 -10.21
N VAL A 256 25.61 -3.61 -10.30
CA VAL A 256 26.84 -4.39 -10.10
C VAL A 256 27.84 -4.12 -11.23
N ALA A 257 27.39 -4.12 -12.49
CA ALA A 257 28.24 -3.85 -13.65
C ALA A 257 28.82 -2.42 -13.66
N LEU A 258 28.07 -1.45 -13.10
CA LEU A 258 28.52 -0.07 -12.91
C LEU A 258 29.50 0.08 -11.72
N GLY A 259 29.79 -1.01 -10.99
CA GLY A 259 30.69 -0.99 -9.83
C GLY A 259 30.13 -0.19 -8.64
N THR A 260 28.87 0.22 -8.71
CA THR A 260 28.24 1.00 -7.65
C THR A 260 27.69 0.12 -6.54
N PHE A 261 27.63 -1.20 -6.70
CA PHE A 261 26.92 -2.10 -5.79
C PHE A 261 27.45 -2.09 -4.35
N ARG A 262 26.67 -1.54 -3.41
CA ARG A 262 26.87 -1.68 -1.97
C ARG A 262 25.76 -2.55 -1.39
N PRO A 263 26.06 -3.80 -0.97
CA PRO A 263 25.07 -4.66 -0.35
C PRO A 263 24.66 -4.10 1.01
N LEU A 264 23.40 -4.32 1.40
CA LEU A 264 22.90 -3.94 2.72
C LEU A 264 23.42 -4.86 3.84
N ILE A 265 23.88 -6.06 3.48
CA ILE A 265 24.51 -7.03 4.38
C ILE A 265 25.91 -7.27 3.83
N GLY A 266 26.91 -6.71 4.52
CA GLY A 266 28.32 -6.73 4.13
C GLY A 266 29.08 -5.68 4.91
#